data_AF-A0A967M0G0-F1
#
_entry.id   AF-A0A967M0G0-F1
#
_cell.length_a   1.000
_cell.length_b   1.000
_cell.length_c   1.000
_cell.angle_alpha   90.00
_cell.angle_beta   90.00
_cell.angle_gamma   90.00
#
_symmetry.space_group_name_H-M   'P 1'
#
loop_
_entity.id
_entity.type
_entity.pdbx_description
1 polymer ?
#
loop_
_entity_poly.entity_id
_entity_poly.type
_entity_poly.pdbx_seq_one_letter_code
_entity_poly.pdbx_strand_id
1 'polypeptide(L)' 'GACLGCNMHLPPQLYNSLFRVDEIRACPQCNRLIYVEDATS' A
#
# COMPACT_ATOMS: atom_id res chain seq x y z
N GLY A 1 -4.75 6.09 4.08
CA GLY A 1 -3.46 5.76 3.44
C GLY A 1 -2.34 5.65 4.45
N ALA A 2 -2.35 4.59 5.27
CA ALA A 2 -1.28 4.28 6.20
C ALA A 2 -0.98 2.78 6.12
N CYS A 3 0.25 2.39 6.41
CA CYS A 3 0.64 0.98 6.43
C CYS A 3 0.08 0.30 7.68
N LEU A 4 -0.64 -0.81 7.51
CA LEU A 4 -1.21 -1.59 8.63
C LEU A 4 -0.15 -2.28 9.51
N GLY A 5 1.12 -2.34 9.07
CA GLY A 5 2.20 -2.93 9.85
C GLY A 5 2.86 -1.97 10.82
N CYS A 6 3.23 -0.78 10.35
CA CYS A 6 3.96 0.23 11.16
C CYS A 6 3.11 1.45 11.53
N ASN A 7 1.84 1.50 11.11
CA ASN A 7 0.91 2.63 11.28
C ASN A 7 1.43 3.98 10.75
N MET A 8 2.48 3.95 9.92
CA MET A 8 3.01 5.15 9.27
C MET A 8 2.17 5.52 8.05
N HIS A 9 1.98 6.82 7.85
CA HIS A 9 1.32 7.36 6.67
C HIS A 9 2.10 6.99 5.40
N LEU A 10 1.39 6.44 4.42
CA LEU A 10 1.95 6.15 3.11
C LEU A 10 2.04 7.47 2.33
N PRO A 11 3.13 7.71 1.59
CA PRO A 11 3.20 8.83 0.66
C PRO A 11 2.00 8.81 -0.30
N PRO A 12 1.39 9.96 -0.62
CA PRO A 12 0.20 10.02 -1.46
C PRO A 12 0.44 9.43 -2.85
N GLN A 13 1.67 9.50 -3.38
CA GLN A 13 2.04 8.86 -4.64
C GLN A 13 1.93 7.34 -4.54
N LEU A 14 2.47 6.76 -3.46
CA LEU A 14 2.40 5.31 -3.21
C LEU A 14 0.95 4.87 -2.99
N TYR A 15 0.17 5.64 -2.23
CA TYR A 15 -1.25 5.37 -2.04
C TYR A 15 -2.00 5.36 -3.37
N ASN A 16 -1.87 6.41 -4.18
CA ASN A 16 -2.55 6.50 -5.47
C ASN A 16 -2.14 5.41 -6.47
N SER A 17 -0.87 5.00 -6.46
CA SER A 17 -0.40 3.89 -7.30
C SER A 17 -1.06 2.58 -6.91
N LEU A 18 -1.26 2.30 -5.63
CA LEU A 18 -1.90 1.06 -5.15
C LEU A 18 -3.37 0.92 -5.58
N PHE A 19 -4.11 2.03 -5.78
CA PHE A 19 -5.50 1.99 -6.27
C PHE A 19 -5.61 2.00 -7.80
N ARG A 20 -4.55 2.37 -8.51
CA ARG A 20 -4.54 2.47 -9.98
C ARG A 20 -3.83 1.30 -10.64
N VAL A 21 -2.96 0.64 -9.89
CA VAL A 21 -2.03 -0.36 -10.37
C VAL A 21 -2.10 -1.47 -9.35
N ASP A 22 -2.65 -2.61 -9.73
CA ASP A 22 -2.80 -3.83 -8.91
C ASP A 22 -1.43 -4.48 -8.67
N GLU A 23 -0.53 -3.69 -8.10
CA GLU A 23 0.87 -3.99 -7.90
C GLU A 23 1.15 -4.13 -6.41
N ILE A 24 1.85 -5.21 -6.07
CA ILE A 24 2.42 -5.41 -4.74
C ILE A 24 3.61 -4.46 -4.59
N ARG A 25 3.58 -3.59 -3.58
CA ARG A 25 4.68 -2.68 -3.24
C ARG A 25 5.20 -2.99 -1.84
N ALA A 26 6.40 -2.53 -1.51
CA ALA A 26 6.92 -2.59 -0.14
C ALA A 26 6.77 -1.23 0.55
N CYS A 27 6.36 -1.23 1.81
CA CYS A 27 6.35 -0.04 2.63
C CYS A 27 7.79 0.46 2.82
N PRO A 28 8.10 1.74 2.51
CA PRO A 28 9.47 2.26 2.61
C PRO A 28 9.98 2.39 4.05
N GLN A 29 9.11 2.24 5.06
CA GLN A 29 9.47 2.39 6.47
C GLN A 29 9.79 1.06 7.15
N CYS A 30 9.10 -0.01 6.78
CA CYS A 30 9.22 -1.32 7.45
C CYS A 30 9.44 -2.48 6.48
N ASN A 31 9.59 -2.20 5.18
CA ASN A 31 9.70 -3.17 4.08
C ASN A 31 8.55 -4.21 4.01
N ARG A 32 7.43 -3.96 4.71
CA ARG A 32 6.25 -4.83 4.62
C ARG A 32 5.60 -4.71 3.26
N LEU A 33 5.28 -5.84 2.64
CA LEU A 33 4.50 -5.88 1.40
C LEU A 33 3.09 -5.33 1.65
N ILE A 34 2.64 -4.44 0.77
CA ILE A 34 1.35 -3.78 0.76
C ILE A 34 0.73 -3.95 -0.63
N TYR A 35 -0.55 -4.25 -0.66
CA TYR A 35 -1.35 -4.41 -1.87
C TYR A 35 -2.79 -3.99 -1.54
N VAL A 36 -3.56 -3.64 -2.57
CA VAL A 36 -5.01 -3.46 -2.43
C VAL A 36 -5.64 -4.80 -2.76
N GLU A 37 -6.53 -5.27 -1.89
CA GLU A 37 -7.35 -6.44 -2.18
C GLU A 37 -8.39 -6.05 -3.23
N ASP A 38 -8.36 -6.72 -4.38
CA ASP A 38 -9.45 -6.63 -5.34
C ASP A 38 -10.73 -7.06 -4.64
N ALA A 39 -11.76 -6.24 -4.75
CA ALA A 39 -13.10 -6.55 -4.25
C ALA A 39 -13.79 -7.58 -5.16
N THR A 40 -13.12 -8.69 -5.45
CA THR A 40 -13.73 -9.88 -6.04
C THR A 40 -14.13 -10.82 -4.92
N SER A 41 -15.36 -10.68 -4.44
CA SER A 41 -16.13 -11.73 -3.78
C SER A 41 -17.44 -11.90 -4.53
#